data_AF-A0A1Q7YJH0-F1
#
_entry.id   AF-A0A1Q7YJH0-F1
#
_cell.length_a   1.000
_cell.length_b   1.000
_cell.length_c   1.000
_cell.angle_alpha   90.00
_cell.angle_beta   90.00
_cell.angle_gamma   90.00
#
_symmetry.space_group_name_H-M   'P 1'
#
loop_
_entity.id
_entity.type
_entity.pdbx_description
1 polymer ?
#
loop_
_entity_poly.entity_id
_entity_poly.type
_entity_poly.pdbx_seq_one_letter_code
_entity_poly.pdbx_strand_id
1 'polypeptide(L)'
;MSSIAVTDINKAILQWLKTKYHGDYKGNIIGTGELPGTSPVEHSLGVVFNADQRHLASQCFDQLKAKDLIRSTHSSNRDPENWVKITDVGLRWIESNEQVIKEYPASIDIGNPMRSNADRLLRIFLCHASCDKPIVRELYQLLKRDGFDPWLDEENLLPGQDWNYEIPIAVRNSDVVVVCLSQSSVTKAGYVQKEIKFALDVADEQPEGAIFIIPTKLEDCTVPVRLRRWHWVNLYEANGYERLLASLLRRANDLGIGITTAINDDDAIEKSLYDEEETLEGNTHIIFPCDLEEGERINIDLISNETVDVLIMDEGDYQQWKKKGEVNLLYKEFSDREQLHAFFTAPVSDKYLVIVRNNTGDEVGVEVKIRYAD
;
A
#
# COMPACT_ATOMS: atom_id res chain seq x y z
N MET A 1 4.52 17.91 53.36
CA MET A 1 4.81 17.05 52.18
C MET A 1 3.87 17.47 51.07
N SER A 2 4.40 17.77 49.89
CA SER A 2 3.61 18.24 48.74
C SER A 2 2.62 17.16 48.31
N SER A 3 1.33 17.48 48.26
CA SER A 3 0.28 16.60 47.76
C SER A 3 0.32 16.63 46.23
N ILE A 4 0.62 15.50 45.59
CA ILE A 4 0.62 15.37 44.13
C ILE A 4 -0.81 15.15 43.67
N ALA A 5 -1.31 15.97 42.74
CA ALA A 5 -2.67 15.79 42.23
C ALA A 5 -2.73 14.64 41.22
N VAL A 6 -3.83 13.87 41.24
CA VAL A 6 -4.13 12.79 40.28
C VAL A 6 -4.03 13.28 38.82
N THR A 7 -4.45 14.53 38.59
CA THR A 7 -4.37 15.17 37.26
C THR A 7 -2.94 15.32 36.77
N ASP A 8 -1.98 15.56 37.65
CA ASP A 8 -0.57 15.78 37.29
C ASP A 8 0.09 14.44 36.95
N ILE A 9 -0.25 13.39 37.70
CA ILE A 9 0.20 12.01 37.40
C ILE A 9 -0.34 11.55 36.04
N ASN A 10 -1.63 11.76 35.78
CA ASN A 10 -2.26 11.42 34.50
C ASN A 10 -1.60 12.16 33.33
N LYS A 11 -1.34 13.47 33.49
CA LYS A 11 -0.65 14.28 32.47
C LYS A 11 0.76 13.77 32.23
N ALA A 12 1.53 13.48 33.28
CA ALA A 12 2.90 12.98 33.13
C ALA A 12 2.97 11.63 32.39
N ILE A 13 2.07 10.69 32.71
CA ILE A 13 1.98 9.40 32.00
C ILE A 13 1.68 9.61 30.52
N LEU A 14 0.64 10.41 30.21
CA LEU A 14 0.19 10.62 28.84
C LEU A 14 1.19 11.44 28.02
N GLN A 15 1.79 12.48 28.59
CA GLN A 15 2.83 13.28 27.93
C GLN A 15 4.08 12.44 27.65
N TRP A 16 4.51 11.60 28.61
CA TRP A 16 5.62 10.70 28.37
C TRP A 16 5.33 9.76 27.20
N LEU A 17 4.16 9.11 27.20
CA LEU A 17 3.76 8.22 26.11
C LEU A 17 3.62 8.95 24.77
N LYS A 18 3.15 10.21 24.76
CA LYS A 18 3.13 11.08 23.58
C LYS A 18 4.53 11.31 23.01
N THR A 19 5.57 11.44 23.85
CA THR A 19 6.97 11.56 23.37
C THR A 19 7.53 10.27 22.74
N LYS A 20 6.80 9.15 22.82
CA LYS A 20 7.20 7.84 22.28
C LYS A 20 6.39 7.45 21.04
N TYR A 21 5.89 8.45 20.30
CA TYR A 21 5.00 8.30 19.14
C TYR A 21 5.51 7.25 18.13
N HIS A 22 4.57 6.45 17.59
CA HIS A 22 4.70 5.24 16.76
C HIS A 22 5.20 3.93 17.40
N GLY A 23 5.12 3.76 18.72
CA GLY A 23 5.46 2.45 19.28
C GLY A 23 4.88 2.14 20.66
N ASP A 24 4.89 0.85 20.97
CA ASP A 24 4.63 0.34 22.30
C ASP A 24 5.73 0.81 23.24
N TYR A 25 5.38 1.49 24.33
CA TYR A 25 6.34 1.68 25.41
C TYR A 25 6.51 0.34 26.12
N LYS A 26 7.71 -0.23 26.07
CA LYS A 26 8.09 -1.53 26.66
C LYS A 26 8.91 -1.29 27.92
N GLY A 27 8.25 -0.96 29.03
CA GLY A 27 8.93 -0.68 30.30
C GLY A 27 7.98 -0.26 31.42
N ASN A 28 8.50 -0.23 32.66
CA ASN A 28 7.73 0.24 33.82
C ASN A 28 7.74 1.78 33.88
N ILE A 29 6.60 2.40 33.61
CA ILE A 29 6.40 3.86 33.56
C ILE A 29 6.44 4.51 34.96
N ILE A 30 6.04 3.76 36.00
CA ILE A 30 5.82 4.25 37.37
C ILE A 30 7.03 3.94 38.28
N GLY A 31 7.84 2.94 37.89
CA GLY A 31 9.02 2.49 38.63
C GLY A 31 8.74 1.42 39.68
N THR A 32 9.76 0.66 40.07
CA THR A 32 9.66 -0.43 41.06
C THR A 32 9.99 0.02 42.48
N GLY A 33 10.54 1.23 42.66
CA GLY A 33 10.96 1.76 43.97
C GLY A 33 12.34 1.30 44.44
N GLU A 34 13.02 0.43 43.69
CA GLU A 34 14.37 -0.06 44.01
C GLU A 34 15.46 0.97 43.70
N LEU A 35 15.21 1.86 42.73
CA LEU A 35 16.08 2.96 42.35
C LEU A 35 15.26 4.26 42.24
N PRO A 36 15.45 5.22 43.16
CA PRO A 36 14.73 6.50 43.16
C PRO A 36 15.01 7.34 41.90
N GLY A 37 13.96 7.88 41.27
CA GLY A 37 14.09 8.85 40.17
C GLY A 37 14.43 8.25 38.81
N THR A 38 14.33 6.93 38.66
CA THR A 38 14.59 6.24 37.38
C THR A 38 13.33 5.99 36.56
N SER A 39 12.14 6.22 37.13
CA SER A 39 10.91 6.06 36.35
C SER A 39 10.60 7.32 35.54
N PRO A 40 10.06 7.17 34.32
CA PRO A 40 9.71 8.31 33.50
C PRO A 40 8.76 9.32 34.14
N VAL A 41 7.80 8.85 34.92
CA VAL A 41 6.80 9.71 35.58
C VAL A 41 7.43 10.48 36.75
N GLU A 42 8.26 9.83 37.57
CA GLU A 42 9.02 10.49 38.64
C GLU A 42 9.98 11.55 38.06
N HIS A 43 10.66 11.22 36.95
CA HIS A 43 11.53 12.16 36.24
C HIS A 43 10.74 13.35 35.67
N SER A 44 9.58 13.10 35.04
CA SER A 44 8.73 14.16 34.47
C SER A 44 8.14 15.09 35.54
N LEU A 45 7.87 14.56 36.73
CA LEU A 45 7.32 15.33 37.84
C LEU A 45 8.41 15.93 38.75
N GLY A 46 9.67 15.55 38.55
CA GLY A 46 10.79 15.98 39.38
C GLY A 46 10.69 15.53 40.85
N VAL A 47 10.02 14.40 41.11
CA VAL A 47 9.76 13.87 42.45
C VAL A 47 10.09 12.39 42.53
N VAL A 48 10.37 11.88 43.73
CA VAL A 48 10.48 10.44 43.98
C VAL A 48 9.21 9.98 44.70
N PHE A 49 8.52 8.98 44.18
CA PHE A 49 7.30 8.48 44.80
C PHE A 49 7.61 7.65 46.05
N ASN A 50 6.89 7.95 47.13
CA ASN A 50 6.75 7.03 48.25
C ASN A 50 5.77 5.89 47.90
N ALA A 51 5.58 4.93 48.81
CA ALA A 51 4.73 3.77 48.57
C ALA A 51 3.27 4.15 48.23
N ASP A 52 2.69 5.12 48.94
CA ASP A 52 1.31 5.57 48.73
C ASP A 52 1.14 6.30 47.39
N GLN A 53 2.09 7.16 47.02
CA GLN A 53 2.12 7.86 45.74
C GLN A 53 2.31 6.90 44.57
N ARG A 54 3.10 5.84 44.76
CA ARG A 54 3.28 4.78 43.75
C ARG A 54 2.01 3.97 43.56
N HIS A 55 1.31 3.63 44.65
CA HIS A 55 0.00 2.99 44.57
C HIS A 55 -1.03 3.88 43.87
N LEU A 56 -1.07 5.17 44.21
CA LEU A 56 -1.94 6.15 43.55
C LEU A 56 -1.65 6.25 42.04
N ALA A 57 -0.37 6.25 41.65
CA ALA A 57 0.03 6.27 40.25
C ALA A 57 -0.38 5.00 39.48
N SER A 58 -0.34 3.84 40.13
CA SER A 58 -0.86 2.59 39.58
C SER A 58 -2.36 2.66 39.33
N GLN A 59 -3.14 3.17 40.28
CA GLN A 59 -4.58 3.39 40.11
C GLN A 59 -4.89 4.37 38.96
N CYS A 60 -4.08 5.45 38.84
CA CYS A 60 -4.19 6.40 37.74
C CYS A 60 -3.99 5.71 36.37
N PHE A 61 -2.97 4.86 36.27
CA PHE A 61 -2.67 4.10 35.05
C PHE A 61 -3.82 3.18 34.63
N ASP A 62 -4.42 2.45 35.58
CA ASP A 62 -5.56 1.58 35.30
C ASP A 62 -6.81 2.38 34.89
N GLN A 63 -7.03 3.55 35.48
CA GLN A 63 -8.10 4.46 35.05
C GLN A 63 -7.90 4.99 33.63
N LEU A 64 -6.66 5.29 33.24
CA LEU A 64 -6.34 5.70 31.87
C LEU A 64 -6.61 4.56 30.87
N LYS A 65 -6.31 3.31 31.23
CA LYS A 65 -6.67 2.12 30.44
C LYS A 65 -8.19 1.97 30.31
N ALA A 66 -8.91 2.05 31.42
CA ALA A 66 -10.37 1.88 31.43
C ALA A 66 -11.11 2.95 30.61
N LYS A 67 -10.53 4.15 30.48
CA LYS A 67 -11.04 5.24 29.65
C LYS A 67 -10.55 5.20 28.20
N ASP A 68 -9.83 4.14 27.83
CA ASP A 68 -9.21 3.97 26.52
C ASP A 68 -8.28 5.12 26.13
N LEU A 69 -7.65 5.80 27.10
CA LEU A 69 -6.66 6.85 26.86
C LEU A 69 -5.27 6.26 26.57
N ILE A 70 -5.02 5.07 27.10
CA ILE A 70 -3.87 4.23 26.78
C ILE A 70 -4.39 2.80 26.58
N ARG A 71 -3.76 2.03 25.69
CA ARG A 71 -4.19 0.65 25.40
C ARG A 71 -3.01 -0.31 25.43
N SER A 72 -3.25 -1.50 25.97
CA SER A 72 -2.30 -2.61 25.92
C SER A 72 -2.21 -3.18 24.50
N THR A 73 -1.00 -3.49 24.05
CA THR A 73 -0.74 -3.85 22.65
C THR A 73 -0.61 -5.36 22.41
N HIS A 74 -0.85 -6.20 23.42
CA HIS A 74 -0.96 -7.65 23.28
C HIS A 74 -2.13 -8.25 24.08
N SER A 75 -2.73 -9.31 23.53
CA SER A 75 -3.85 -10.11 24.08
C SER A 75 -3.42 -11.49 24.61
N SER A 76 -2.13 -11.73 24.88
CA SER A 76 -1.63 -13.03 25.35
C SER A 76 -1.34 -13.05 26.86
N ASN A 77 -1.74 -14.12 27.55
CA ASN A 77 -1.54 -14.38 28.98
C ASN A 77 -0.09 -14.68 29.40
N ARG A 78 0.92 -14.12 28.71
CA ARG A 78 2.33 -14.16 29.15
C ARG A 78 2.84 -12.73 29.31
N ASP A 79 2.93 -12.33 30.58
CA ASP A 79 3.43 -11.05 31.13
C ASP A 79 2.56 -9.79 30.89
N PRO A 80 1.66 -9.44 31.83
CA PRO A 80 0.58 -8.48 31.59
C PRO A 80 0.87 -6.99 31.88
N GLU A 81 2.10 -6.50 32.11
CA GLU A 81 2.23 -5.14 32.69
C GLU A 81 2.72 -3.98 31.81
N ASN A 82 3.58 -4.16 30.80
CA ASN A 82 4.41 -3.01 30.42
C ASN A 82 4.46 -2.67 28.94
N TRP A 83 3.48 -3.11 28.14
CA TRP A 83 3.37 -2.71 26.73
C TRP A 83 2.09 -1.91 26.54
N VAL A 84 2.26 -0.60 26.51
CA VAL A 84 1.14 0.33 26.36
C VAL A 84 1.49 1.40 25.34
N LYS A 85 0.49 1.79 24.57
CA LYS A 85 0.55 2.97 23.70
C LYS A 85 -0.54 3.95 24.10
N ILE A 86 -0.28 5.24 23.86
CA ILE A 86 -1.34 6.25 23.92
C ILE A 86 -2.30 6.05 22.74
N THR A 87 -3.59 6.19 22.98
CA THR A 87 -4.62 6.10 21.92
C THR A 87 -4.92 7.48 21.36
N ASP A 88 -5.68 7.54 20.27
CA ASP A 88 -6.21 8.81 19.74
C ASP A 88 -7.10 9.53 20.75
N VAL A 89 -7.83 8.78 21.59
CA VAL A 89 -8.62 9.34 22.70
C VAL A 89 -7.70 9.96 23.75
N GLY A 90 -6.56 9.31 24.05
CA GLY A 90 -5.51 9.82 24.93
C GLY A 90 -4.84 11.08 24.42
N LEU A 91 -4.52 11.13 23.13
CA LEU A 91 -3.93 12.30 22.48
C LEU A 91 -4.90 13.48 22.48
N ARG A 92 -6.17 13.24 22.13
CA ARG A 92 -7.22 14.25 22.22
C ARG A 92 -7.49 14.68 23.66
N TRP A 93 -7.34 13.80 24.65
CA TRP A 93 -7.43 14.17 26.07
C TRP A 93 -6.30 15.12 26.48
N ILE A 94 -5.07 14.89 26.00
CA ILE A 94 -3.96 15.83 26.21
C ILE A 94 -4.29 17.18 25.56
N GLU A 95 -4.75 17.18 24.31
CA GLU A 95 -5.05 18.39 23.53
C GLU A 95 -6.24 19.18 24.12
N SER A 96 -7.30 18.47 24.53
CA SER A 96 -8.47 19.08 25.18
C SER A 96 -8.16 19.60 26.59
N ASN A 97 -7.27 18.94 27.35
CA ASN A 97 -6.78 19.45 28.64
C ASN A 97 -5.64 20.49 28.51
N GLU A 98 -5.02 20.63 27.33
CA GLU A 98 -4.15 21.77 26.96
C GLU A 98 -4.98 23.00 26.54
N GLN A 99 -6.21 22.81 26.05
CA GLN A 99 -7.13 23.89 25.66
C GLN A 99 -8.05 24.44 26.79
N VAL A 100 -7.89 24.02 28.05
CA VAL A 100 -8.62 24.60 29.22
C VAL A 100 -8.05 25.95 29.68
N ILE A 101 -7.40 26.72 28.80
CA ILE A 101 -7.27 28.17 28.96
C ILE A 101 -7.76 28.88 27.69
N LYS A 102 -9.05 28.71 27.36
CA LYS A 102 -10.01 29.81 27.05
C LYS A 102 -11.26 29.27 26.34
N GLU A 103 -12.34 29.19 27.13
CA GLU A 103 -13.75 29.48 26.77
C GLU A 103 -14.35 28.89 25.47
N TYR A 104 -15.23 27.90 25.66
CA TYR A 104 -16.33 27.57 24.75
C TYR A 104 -17.49 28.58 24.91
N PRO A 105 -18.33 28.73 23.87
CA PRO A 105 -19.72 28.32 24.07
C PRO A 105 -20.24 27.31 23.04
N ALA A 106 -21.31 26.66 23.49
CA ALA A 106 -22.01 25.50 22.98
C ALA A 106 -22.45 25.51 21.50
N SER A 107 -22.35 24.32 20.89
CA SER A 107 -23.41 23.55 20.18
C SER A 107 -23.11 23.13 18.72
N ILE A 108 -23.49 21.86 18.41
CA ILE A 108 -23.79 21.23 17.10
C ILE A 108 -22.54 20.74 16.30
N ASP A 109 -22.39 19.53 15.74
CA ASP A 109 -23.24 18.35 15.51
C ASP A 109 -22.38 17.05 15.42
N ILE A 110 -22.99 15.88 15.55
CA ILE A 110 -22.36 14.54 15.45
C ILE A 110 -22.57 13.96 14.03
N GLY A 111 -21.48 13.53 13.37
CA GLY A 111 -21.47 12.60 12.21
C GLY A 111 -20.05 12.52 11.63
N ASN A 112 -19.33 11.39 11.52
CA ASN A 112 -19.65 10.04 11.02
C ASN A 112 -18.60 9.01 11.59
N PRO A 113 -18.86 7.69 11.66
CA PRO A 113 -18.08 6.70 12.40
C PRO A 113 -16.91 6.07 11.60
N MET A 114 -16.07 5.29 12.30
CA MET A 114 -14.91 4.54 11.78
C MET A 114 -15.22 3.80 10.46
N ARG A 115 -14.41 4.00 9.42
CA ARG A 115 -14.45 3.25 8.16
C ARG A 115 -14.21 1.76 8.41
N SER A 116 -15.05 0.90 7.82
CA SER A 116 -14.96 -0.54 7.94
C SER A 116 -13.75 -1.08 7.16
N ASN A 117 -13.29 -2.31 7.44
CA ASN A 117 -12.20 -2.95 6.67
C ASN A 117 -12.53 -3.10 5.18
N ALA A 118 -13.83 -3.00 4.83
CA ALA A 118 -14.31 -2.98 3.45
C ALA A 118 -14.09 -1.63 2.74
N ASP A 119 -13.78 -0.55 3.46
CA ASP A 119 -13.68 0.82 2.93
C ASP A 119 -12.23 1.32 2.79
N ARG A 120 -11.22 0.45 2.93
CA ARG A 120 -9.80 0.80 2.80
C ARG A 120 -9.15 0.02 1.65
N LEU A 121 -8.09 0.58 1.05
CA LEU A 121 -7.34 -0.10 -0.01
C LEU A 121 -6.31 -1.08 0.58
N LEU A 122 -5.88 -2.06 -0.22
CA LEU A 122 -4.82 -3.00 0.16
C LEU A 122 -3.46 -2.28 0.10
N ARG A 123 -2.74 -2.26 1.22
CA ARG A 123 -1.46 -1.58 1.36
C ARG A 123 -0.31 -2.44 0.88
N ILE A 124 0.47 -1.94 -0.07
CA ILE A 124 1.55 -2.70 -0.71
C ILE A 124 2.88 -1.98 -0.51
N PHE A 125 3.85 -2.62 0.14
CA PHE A 125 5.20 -2.07 0.24
C PHE A 125 6.05 -2.50 -0.96
N LEU A 126 6.66 -1.55 -1.70
CA LEU A 126 7.55 -1.82 -2.83
C LEU A 126 9.03 -1.79 -2.41
N CYS A 127 9.57 -2.96 -2.07
CA CYS A 127 10.99 -3.11 -1.74
C CYS A 127 11.82 -3.23 -3.02
N HIS A 128 12.81 -2.36 -3.22
CA HIS A 128 13.59 -2.30 -4.46
C HIS A 128 14.98 -1.68 -4.26
N ALA A 129 15.91 -1.94 -5.18
CA ALA A 129 17.18 -1.23 -5.17
C ALA A 129 17.04 0.16 -5.79
N SER A 130 17.83 1.13 -5.31
CA SER A 130 17.75 2.50 -5.79
C SER A 130 17.98 2.66 -7.30
N CYS A 131 18.64 1.70 -7.95
CA CYS A 131 18.80 1.66 -9.41
C CYS A 131 17.54 1.21 -10.17
N ASP A 132 16.62 0.53 -9.50
CA ASP A 132 15.40 -0.02 -10.08
C ASP A 132 14.23 0.98 -10.01
N LYS A 133 14.45 2.14 -9.37
CA LYS A 133 13.48 3.22 -9.17
C LYS A 133 12.64 3.54 -10.40
N PRO A 134 13.21 3.69 -11.62
CA PRO A 134 12.41 4.00 -12.80
C PRO A 134 11.27 2.99 -13.03
N ILE A 135 11.60 1.69 -13.08
CA ILE A 135 10.65 0.61 -13.33
C ILE A 135 9.66 0.46 -12.16
N VAL A 136 10.15 0.63 -10.92
CA VAL A 136 9.31 0.50 -9.72
C VAL A 136 8.33 1.66 -9.59
N ARG A 137 8.67 2.85 -10.09
CA ARG A 137 7.73 3.98 -10.16
C ARG A 137 6.59 3.69 -11.13
N GLU A 138 6.87 3.07 -12.28
CA GLU A 138 5.82 2.62 -13.21
C GLU A 138 4.87 1.61 -12.54
N LEU A 139 5.44 0.63 -11.81
CA LEU A 139 4.67 -0.33 -11.03
C LEU A 139 3.85 0.34 -9.91
N TYR A 140 4.40 1.35 -9.24
CA TYR A 140 3.68 2.11 -8.21
C TYR A 140 2.43 2.78 -8.79
N GLN A 141 2.55 3.48 -9.92
CA GLN A 141 1.40 4.16 -10.54
C GLN A 141 0.36 3.16 -11.04
N LEU A 142 0.81 2.05 -11.62
CA LEU A 142 -0.04 0.91 -12.00
C LEU A 142 -0.90 0.40 -10.84
N LEU A 143 -0.26 0.08 -9.71
CA LEU A 143 -0.98 -0.43 -8.54
C LEU A 143 -1.93 0.62 -7.95
N LYS A 144 -1.51 1.89 -7.91
CA LYS A 144 -2.35 2.97 -7.39
C LYS A 144 -3.61 3.15 -8.23
N ARG A 145 -3.48 3.12 -9.55
CA ARG A 145 -4.58 3.18 -10.52
C ARG A 145 -5.55 2.01 -10.34
N ASP A 146 -5.04 0.81 -10.06
CA ASP A 146 -5.85 -0.40 -9.92
C ASP A 146 -6.52 -0.54 -8.53
N GLY A 147 -6.56 0.55 -7.75
CA GLY A 147 -7.25 0.59 -6.45
C GLY A 147 -6.44 0.01 -5.29
N PHE A 148 -5.11 -0.01 -5.39
CA PHE A 148 -4.23 -0.37 -4.30
C PHE A 148 -3.64 0.88 -3.62
N ASP A 149 -3.09 0.71 -2.42
CA ASP A 149 -2.32 1.74 -1.70
C ASP A 149 -0.83 1.35 -1.67
N PRO A 150 -0.12 1.50 -2.80
CA PRO A 150 1.31 1.20 -2.83
C PRO A 150 2.10 2.25 -2.03
N TRP A 151 3.19 1.80 -1.43
CA TRP A 151 4.15 2.60 -0.70
C TRP A 151 5.53 2.46 -1.35
N LEU A 152 6.11 3.60 -1.71
CA LEU A 152 7.43 3.75 -2.31
C LEU A 152 8.19 4.84 -1.54
N ASP A 153 9.44 4.55 -1.17
CA ASP A 153 10.28 5.44 -0.36
C ASP A 153 10.43 6.85 -0.94
N GLU A 154 10.50 6.99 -2.26
CA GLU A 154 10.63 8.28 -2.93
C GLU A 154 9.35 9.13 -2.90
N GLU A 155 8.19 8.47 -2.91
CA GLU A 155 6.89 9.14 -3.03
C GLU A 155 6.27 9.41 -1.65
N ASN A 156 6.45 8.47 -0.72
CA ASN A 156 5.76 8.48 0.56
C ASN A 156 6.62 9.00 1.72
N LEU A 157 7.93 9.12 1.53
CA LEU A 157 8.81 9.66 2.55
C LEU A 157 8.99 11.18 2.38
N LEU A 158 8.62 11.93 3.40
CA LEU A 158 8.81 13.38 3.43
C LEU A 158 10.28 13.75 3.70
N PRO A 159 10.78 14.84 3.10
CA PRO A 159 12.10 15.36 3.42
C PRO A 159 12.27 15.61 4.92
N GLY A 160 13.32 15.03 5.51
CA GLY A 160 13.62 15.13 6.93
C GLY A 160 13.19 13.92 7.78
N GLN A 161 12.43 12.97 7.23
CA GLN A 161 12.13 11.71 7.90
C GLN A 161 13.33 10.75 7.86
N ASP A 162 13.54 10.00 8.94
CA ASP A 162 14.60 8.99 9.02
C ASP A 162 14.15 7.68 8.36
N TRP A 163 14.87 7.29 7.30
CA TRP A 163 14.61 6.10 6.51
C TRP A 163 14.66 4.84 7.38
N ASN A 164 15.58 4.78 8.35
CA ASN A 164 15.74 3.64 9.25
C ASN A 164 14.56 3.46 10.20
N TYR A 165 13.71 4.48 10.31
CA TYR A 165 12.53 4.47 11.16
C TYR A 165 11.25 4.23 10.37
N GLU A 166 11.06 4.96 9.26
CA GLU A 166 9.81 4.91 8.48
C GLU A 166 9.67 3.62 7.67
N ILE A 167 10.76 3.10 7.10
CA ILE A 167 10.69 1.89 6.26
C ILE A 167 10.23 0.66 7.07
N PRO A 168 10.77 0.38 8.27
CA PRO A 168 10.24 -0.69 9.11
C PRO A 168 8.76 -0.52 9.49
N ILE A 169 8.30 0.72 9.68
CA ILE A 169 6.88 1.00 9.99
C ILE A 169 6.02 0.72 8.75
N ALA A 170 6.45 1.16 7.58
CA ALA A 170 5.76 0.94 6.31
C ALA A 170 5.66 -0.56 5.98
N VAL A 171 6.73 -1.33 6.16
CA VAL A 171 6.73 -2.79 5.96
C VAL A 171 5.78 -3.51 6.95
N ARG A 172 5.70 -3.09 8.22
CA ARG A 172 4.77 -3.70 9.19
C ARG A 172 3.32 -3.32 8.95
N ASN A 173 3.10 -2.11 8.44
CA ASN A 173 1.77 -1.61 8.15
C ASN A 173 1.28 -2.05 6.77
N SER A 174 2.11 -2.67 5.93
CA SER A 174 1.65 -3.18 4.66
C SER A 174 0.89 -4.50 4.84
N ASP A 175 -0.07 -4.74 3.94
CA ASP A 175 -0.80 -6.00 3.89
C ASP A 175 -0.05 -7.04 3.02
N VAL A 176 0.78 -6.54 2.10
CA VAL A 176 1.71 -7.26 1.21
C VAL A 176 3.02 -6.48 1.06
N VAL A 177 4.12 -7.21 0.86
CA VAL A 177 5.43 -6.69 0.46
C VAL A 177 5.79 -7.30 -0.90
N VAL A 178 5.98 -6.45 -1.90
CA VAL A 178 6.50 -6.82 -3.22
C VAL A 178 8.01 -6.57 -3.21
N VAL A 179 8.80 -7.63 -3.40
CA VAL A 179 10.26 -7.55 -3.42
C VAL A 179 10.73 -7.55 -4.87
N CYS A 180 11.04 -6.36 -5.39
CA CYS A 180 11.50 -6.15 -6.75
C CYS A 180 12.96 -6.60 -6.91
N LEU A 181 13.19 -7.55 -7.82
CA LEU A 181 14.47 -8.19 -8.07
C LEU A 181 15.02 -7.82 -9.46
N SER A 182 16.17 -7.18 -9.47
CA SER A 182 17.06 -7.00 -10.62
C SER A 182 18.43 -7.63 -10.36
N GLN A 183 19.24 -7.80 -11.41
CA GLN A 183 20.62 -8.25 -11.32
C GLN A 183 21.45 -7.36 -10.38
N SER A 184 21.16 -6.05 -10.33
CA SER A 184 21.78 -5.12 -9.39
C SER A 184 21.32 -5.34 -7.95
N SER A 185 20.03 -5.58 -7.72
CA SER A 185 19.45 -5.80 -6.38
C SER A 185 19.99 -7.08 -5.71
N VAL A 186 20.27 -8.14 -6.50
CA VAL A 186 20.68 -9.45 -6.00
C VAL A 186 22.19 -9.55 -5.78
N THR A 187 23.00 -8.76 -6.50
CA THR A 187 24.47 -8.82 -6.43
C THR A 187 25.08 -7.76 -5.52
N LYS A 188 24.44 -6.60 -5.32
CA LYS A 188 24.98 -5.51 -4.50
C LYS A 188 24.68 -5.72 -3.02
N ALA A 189 25.73 -5.68 -2.20
CA ALA A 189 25.59 -5.46 -0.77
C ALA A 189 25.08 -4.02 -0.54
N GLY A 190 24.03 -3.85 0.25
CA GLY A 190 23.40 -2.55 0.44
C GLY A 190 22.17 -2.59 1.34
N TYR A 191 21.50 -1.44 1.43
CA TYR A 191 20.35 -1.22 2.29
C TYR A 191 19.16 -2.14 1.97
N VAL A 192 18.92 -2.44 0.69
CA VAL A 192 17.96 -3.46 0.22
C VAL A 192 18.07 -4.79 0.93
N GLN A 193 19.29 -5.26 1.22
CA GLN A 193 19.46 -6.56 1.90
C GLN A 193 18.99 -6.49 3.36
N LYS A 194 19.05 -5.32 4.00
CA LYS A 194 18.49 -5.09 5.34
C LYS A 194 16.96 -5.00 5.28
N GLU A 195 16.39 -4.32 4.29
CA GLU A 195 14.94 -4.25 4.08
C GLU A 195 14.34 -5.63 3.78
N ILE A 196 14.92 -6.37 2.83
CA ILE A 196 14.53 -7.74 2.52
C ILE A 196 14.61 -8.58 3.79
N LYS A 197 15.70 -8.49 4.56
CA LYS A 197 15.79 -9.22 5.83
C LYS A 197 14.64 -8.86 6.78
N PHE A 198 14.33 -7.58 6.96
CA PHE A 198 13.26 -7.15 7.84
C PHE A 198 11.88 -7.60 7.35
N ALA A 199 11.60 -7.49 6.05
CA ALA A 199 10.37 -7.99 5.45
C ALA A 199 10.21 -9.51 5.62
N LEU A 200 11.32 -10.26 5.50
CA LEU A 200 11.32 -11.70 5.78
C LEU A 200 11.02 -12.00 7.26
N ASP A 201 11.60 -11.23 8.18
CA ASP A 201 11.35 -11.38 9.62
C ASP A 201 9.87 -11.11 9.95
N VAL A 202 9.25 -10.08 9.32
CA VAL A 202 7.79 -9.82 9.46
C VAL A 202 6.95 -10.91 8.79
N ALA A 203 7.41 -11.48 7.68
CA ALA A 203 6.72 -12.58 7.01
C ALA A 203 6.65 -13.85 7.86
N ASP A 204 7.67 -14.11 8.69
CA ASP A 204 7.68 -15.25 9.62
C ASP A 204 6.67 -15.08 10.78
N GLU A 205 6.18 -13.86 11.02
CA GLU A 205 5.12 -13.56 12.01
C GLU A 205 3.70 -13.72 11.44
N GLN A 206 3.57 -13.89 10.11
CA GLN A 206 2.27 -14.02 9.44
C GLN A 206 1.70 -15.45 9.60
N PRO A 207 0.36 -15.60 9.51
CA PRO A 207 -0.26 -16.92 9.48
C PRO A 207 0.32 -17.80 8.37
N GLU A 208 0.43 -19.10 8.64
CA GLU A 208 0.91 -20.06 7.66
C GLU A 208 0.06 -20.00 6.38
N GLY A 209 0.73 -19.93 5.22
CA GLY A 209 0.07 -19.83 3.91
C GLY A 209 -0.35 -18.42 3.50
N ALA A 210 -0.18 -17.39 4.34
CA ALA A 210 -0.49 -16.02 3.97
C ALA A 210 0.42 -15.48 2.84
N ILE A 211 -0.18 -14.90 1.81
CA ILE A 211 0.54 -14.16 0.75
C ILE A 211 0.96 -12.80 1.30
N PHE A 212 2.11 -12.75 1.97
CA PHE A 212 2.69 -11.51 2.49
C PHE A 212 3.93 -11.05 1.72
N ILE A 213 4.76 -11.99 1.23
CA ILE A 213 5.94 -11.69 0.42
C ILE A 213 5.70 -12.17 -1.01
N ILE A 214 5.87 -11.29 -1.99
CA ILE A 214 5.84 -11.61 -3.41
C ILE A 214 7.18 -11.20 -4.03
N PRO A 215 8.10 -12.14 -4.29
CA PRO A 215 9.29 -11.85 -5.09
C PRO A 215 8.88 -11.56 -6.54
N THR A 216 9.32 -10.42 -7.08
CA THR A 216 8.93 -9.92 -8.38
C THR A 216 10.17 -9.56 -9.19
N LYS A 217 10.50 -10.35 -10.19
CA LYS A 217 11.64 -10.11 -11.07
C LYS A 217 11.31 -9.01 -12.07
N LEU A 218 12.07 -7.91 -12.03
CA LEU A 218 11.98 -6.81 -12.99
C LEU A 218 12.70 -7.13 -14.30
N GLU A 219 13.68 -8.03 -14.25
CA GLU A 219 14.45 -8.54 -15.37
C GLU A 219 14.87 -9.99 -15.07
N ASP A 220 15.46 -10.68 -16.05
CA ASP A 220 15.96 -12.01 -15.80
C ASP A 220 17.19 -11.98 -14.88
N CYS A 221 16.99 -12.43 -13.63
CA CYS A 221 18.00 -12.51 -12.59
C CYS A 221 17.81 -13.74 -11.69
N THR A 222 18.85 -14.06 -10.91
CA THR A 222 18.81 -15.18 -9.96
C THR A 222 18.09 -14.80 -8.68
N VAL A 223 17.05 -15.55 -8.29
CA VAL A 223 16.34 -15.33 -7.03
C VAL A 223 17.22 -15.72 -5.82
N PRO A 224 17.45 -14.81 -4.85
CA PRO A 224 18.22 -15.09 -3.64
C PRO A 224 17.68 -16.29 -2.87
N VAL A 225 18.56 -17.11 -2.29
CA VAL A 225 18.20 -18.36 -1.57
C VAL A 225 17.10 -18.13 -0.52
N ARG A 226 17.17 -17.01 0.21
CA ARG A 226 16.21 -16.67 1.27
C ARG A 226 14.80 -16.41 0.73
N LEU A 227 14.64 -16.08 -0.55
CA LEU A 227 13.35 -15.82 -1.21
C LEU A 227 12.83 -17.03 -1.99
N ARG A 228 13.63 -18.10 -2.19
CA ARG A 228 13.25 -19.25 -3.01
C ARG A 228 12.09 -20.08 -2.47
N ARG A 229 11.74 -19.94 -1.19
CA ARG A 229 10.58 -20.64 -0.61
C ARG A 229 9.25 -20.05 -1.10
N TRP A 230 9.25 -18.83 -1.62
CA TRP A 230 8.07 -18.22 -2.24
C TRP A 230 8.16 -18.33 -3.76
N HIS A 231 7.00 -18.56 -4.37
CA HIS A 231 6.86 -18.46 -5.82
C HIS A 231 7.03 -16.99 -6.23
N TRP A 232 7.70 -16.74 -7.36
CA TRP A 232 7.93 -15.39 -7.87
C TRP A 232 7.11 -15.09 -9.12
N VAL A 233 6.99 -13.81 -9.43
CA VAL A 233 6.45 -13.28 -10.69
C VAL A 233 7.61 -12.77 -11.54
N ASN A 234 7.55 -13.02 -12.85
CA ASN A 234 8.42 -12.38 -13.83
C ASN A 234 7.65 -11.18 -14.41
N LEU A 235 7.92 -9.96 -13.91
CA LEU A 235 7.17 -8.77 -14.30
C LEU A 235 7.47 -8.32 -15.73
N TYR A 236 8.64 -8.68 -16.25
CA TYR A 236 9.06 -8.40 -17.63
C TYR A 236 8.40 -9.31 -18.69
N GLU A 237 7.62 -10.32 -18.26
CA GLU A 237 6.84 -11.16 -19.17
C GLU A 237 5.48 -10.51 -19.47
N ALA A 238 4.91 -10.81 -20.64
CA ALA A 238 3.66 -10.20 -21.12
C ALA A 238 2.45 -10.39 -20.19
N ASN A 239 2.46 -11.43 -19.34
CA ASN A 239 1.41 -11.72 -18.35
C ASN A 239 1.90 -11.50 -16.89
N GLY A 240 3.04 -10.83 -16.71
CA GLY A 240 3.70 -10.69 -15.41
C GLY A 240 2.85 -9.88 -14.43
N TYR A 241 2.30 -8.77 -14.89
CA TYR A 241 1.52 -7.87 -14.04
C TYR A 241 0.19 -8.49 -13.60
N GLU A 242 -0.49 -9.20 -14.50
CA GLU A 242 -1.75 -9.90 -14.22
C GLU A 242 -1.56 -11.00 -13.16
N ARG A 243 -0.42 -11.68 -13.19
CA ARG A 243 -0.07 -12.68 -12.15
C ARG A 243 0.20 -12.03 -10.80
N LEU A 244 0.81 -10.83 -10.80
CA LEU A 244 0.97 -10.04 -9.59
C LEU A 244 -0.40 -9.61 -9.04
N LEU A 245 -1.27 -9.06 -9.89
CA LEU A 245 -2.64 -8.69 -9.53
C LEU A 245 -3.42 -9.85 -8.93
N ALA A 246 -3.39 -11.03 -9.55
CA ALA A 246 -4.08 -12.22 -9.03
C ALA A 246 -3.64 -12.56 -7.58
N SER A 247 -2.36 -12.39 -7.27
CA SER A 247 -1.82 -12.63 -5.93
C SER A 247 -2.28 -11.56 -4.92
N LEU A 248 -2.33 -10.29 -5.35
CA LEU A 248 -2.78 -9.16 -4.54
C LEU A 248 -4.28 -9.21 -4.26
N LEU A 249 -5.10 -9.49 -5.28
CA LEU A 249 -6.54 -9.68 -5.16
C LEU A 249 -6.87 -10.83 -4.21
N ARG A 250 -6.13 -11.95 -4.31
CA ARG A 250 -6.30 -13.08 -3.40
C ARG A 250 -6.06 -12.65 -1.95
N ARG A 251 -4.96 -11.93 -1.70
CA ARG A 251 -4.63 -11.45 -0.36
C ARG A 251 -5.67 -10.47 0.19
N ALA A 252 -6.16 -9.54 -0.64
CA ALA A 252 -7.19 -8.61 -0.22
C ALA A 252 -8.48 -9.32 0.18
N ASN A 253 -8.90 -10.32 -0.60
CA ASN A 253 -10.05 -11.15 -0.28
C ASN A 253 -9.85 -11.90 1.06
N ASP A 254 -8.67 -12.50 1.29
CA ASP A 254 -8.35 -13.18 2.55
C ASP A 254 -8.39 -12.22 3.77
N LEU A 255 -8.17 -10.92 3.55
CA LEU A 255 -8.22 -9.88 4.58
C LEU A 255 -9.61 -9.20 4.71
N GLY A 256 -10.57 -9.55 3.86
CA GLY A 256 -11.88 -8.90 3.80
C GLY A 256 -11.81 -7.44 3.36
N ILE A 257 -10.80 -7.10 2.56
CA ILE A 257 -10.62 -5.76 1.99
C ILE A 257 -11.44 -5.70 0.70
N GLY A 258 -12.41 -4.79 0.66
CA GLY A 258 -13.16 -4.48 -0.55
C GLY A 258 -12.23 -3.77 -1.52
N ILE A 259 -11.77 -4.48 -2.55
CA ILE A 259 -11.14 -3.80 -3.67
C ILE A 259 -12.27 -3.28 -4.53
N THR A 260 -12.58 -2.00 -4.34
CA THR A 260 -13.23 -1.21 -5.38
C THR A 260 -12.19 -1.10 -6.49
N THR A 261 -12.15 -2.07 -7.41
CA THR A 261 -11.69 -1.75 -8.77
C THR A 261 -12.49 -0.52 -9.13
N ALA A 262 -11.84 0.61 -9.43
CA ALA A 262 -12.53 1.84 -9.76
C ALA A 262 -13.51 1.59 -10.92
N ILE A 263 -14.72 1.24 -10.52
CA ILE A 263 -15.98 1.15 -11.24
C ILE A 263 -16.97 1.64 -10.19
N ASN A 264 -16.87 2.92 -9.86
CA ASN A 264 -17.94 3.72 -9.32
C ASN A 264 -17.75 5.11 -9.94
N ASP A 265 -18.66 5.42 -10.85
CA ASP A 265 -18.73 6.51 -11.81
C ASP A 265 -18.79 7.94 -11.24
N ASP A 266 -18.24 8.24 -10.06
CA ASP A 266 -18.33 9.60 -9.51
C ASP A 266 -17.00 10.06 -8.89
N ASP A 267 -16.45 11.15 -9.47
CA ASP A 267 -15.42 12.07 -8.94
C ASP A 267 -13.95 11.97 -9.37
N ALA A 268 -13.61 11.26 -10.45
CA ALA A 268 -12.50 11.66 -11.32
C ALA A 268 -12.92 11.46 -12.76
N ILE A 269 -12.98 12.52 -13.57
CA ILE A 269 -13.16 12.37 -15.01
C ILE A 269 -11.83 11.82 -15.55
N GLU A 270 -11.57 10.52 -15.36
CA GLU A 270 -10.78 9.77 -16.35
C GLU A 270 -11.54 9.98 -17.65
N LYS A 271 -10.98 10.78 -18.56
CA LYS A 271 -11.63 11.06 -19.82
C LYS A 271 -11.65 9.75 -20.62
N SER A 272 -12.75 9.01 -20.51
CA SER A 272 -12.97 7.79 -21.28
C SER A 272 -12.88 8.15 -22.77
N LEU A 273 -12.00 7.44 -23.48
CA LEU A 273 -11.85 7.53 -24.93
C LEU A 273 -12.89 6.64 -25.61
N TYR A 274 -13.04 5.42 -25.08
CA TYR A 274 -13.95 4.39 -25.61
C TYR A 274 -14.54 3.56 -24.46
N ASP A 275 -15.82 3.24 -24.57
CA ASP A 275 -16.55 2.31 -23.72
C ASP A 275 -17.64 1.67 -24.60
N GLU A 276 -17.26 0.62 -25.33
CA GLU A 276 -18.06 0.05 -26.41
C GLU A 276 -18.22 -1.47 -26.24
N GLU A 277 -19.44 -1.95 -26.40
CA GLU A 277 -19.75 -3.37 -26.61
C GLU A 277 -19.88 -3.61 -28.11
N GLU A 278 -19.01 -4.44 -28.66
CA GLU A 278 -18.90 -4.71 -30.08
C GLU A 278 -18.99 -6.20 -30.39
N THR A 279 -19.33 -6.52 -31.63
CA THR A 279 -19.35 -7.91 -32.10
C THR A 279 -18.51 -8.03 -33.37
N LEU A 280 -17.48 -8.87 -33.31
CA LEU A 280 -16.54 -9.08 -34.40
C LEU A 280 -16.89 -10.37 -35.15
N GLU A 281 -17.14 -10.24 -36.44
CA GLU A 281 -17.18 -11.40 -37.33
C GLU A 281 -15.81 -12.12 -37.36
N GLY A 282 -15.82 -13.41 -37.70
CA GLY A 282 -14.60 -14.21 -37.79
C GLY A 282 -13.57 -13.62 -38.75
N ASN A 283 -12.30 -13.63 -38.36
CA ASN A 283 -11.17 -13.07 -39.11
C ASN A 283 -11.27 -11.55 -39.39
N THR A 284 -11.96 -10.79 -38.53
CA THR A 284 -12.05 -9.33 -38.63
C THR A 284 -11.38 -8.62 -37.46
N HIS A 285 -11.30 -7.30 -37.54
CA HIS A 285 -10.78 -6.47 -36.46
C HIS A 285 -11.51 -5.13 -36.39
N ILE A 286 -11.56 -4.57 -35.18
CA ILE A 286 -12.04 -3.20 -34.90
C ILE A 286 -10.87 -2.34 -34.44
N ILE A 287 -10.99 -1.02 -34.62
CA ILE A 287 -9.92 -0.06 -34.34
C ILE A 287 -10.43 1.06 -33.44
N PHE A 288 -9.59 1.45 -32.48
CA PHE A 288 -9.82 2.53 -31.53
C PHE A 288 -8.67 3.54 -31.61
N PRO A 289 -8.84 4.63 -32.39
CA PRO A 289 -7.83 5.66 -32.55
C PRO A 289 -7.56 6.47 -31.27
N CYS A 290 -6.30 6.63 -30.91
CA CYS A 290 -5.85 7.40 -29.75
C CYS A 290 -4.80 8.43 -30.19
N ASP A 291 -5.13 9.72 -30.13
CA ASP A 291 -4.16 10.80 -30.31
C ASP A 291 -3.46 11.04 -28.96
N LEU A 292 -2.17 10.70 -28.86
CA LEU A 292 -1.40 10.72 -27.61
C LEU A 292 -0.14 11.59 -27.74
N GLU A 293 0.15 12.39 -26.72
CA GLU A 293 1.44 13.08 -26.57
C GLU A 293 2.52 12.15 -25.98
N GLU A 294 3.80 12.46 -26.22
CA GLU A 294 4.92 11.71 -25.65
C GLU A 294 4.79 11.59 -24.12
N GLY A 295 4.76 10.35 -23.63
CA GLY A 295 4.59 10.05 -22.21
C GLY A 295 3.14 9.95 -21.75
N GLU A 296 2.15 10.34 -22.55
CA GLU A 296 0.73 10.09 -22.23
C GLU A 296 0.45 8.59 -22.25
N ARG A 297 -0.48 8.20 -21.41
CA ARG A 297 -0.79 6.80 -21.17
C ARG A 297 -2.28 6.54 -21.34
N ILE A 298 -2.59 5.38 -21.89
CA ILE A 298 -3.94 4.84 -21.94
C ILE A 298 -4.02 3.50 -21.20
N ASN A 299 -5.17 3.26 -20.60
CA ASN A 299 -5.58 1.99 -20.00
C ASN A 299 -6.48 1.28 -21.00
N ILE A 300 -6.31 -0.03 -21.17
CA ILE A 300 -7.08 -0.85 -22.10
C ILE A 300 -7.63 -2.03 -21.31
N ASP A 301 -8.93 -2.00 -21.08
CA ASP A 301 -9.68 -3.11 -20.51
C ASP A 301 -10.47 -3.78 -21.62
N LEU A 302 -10.40 -5.11 -21.68
CA LEU A 302 -11.17 -5.89 -22.63
C LEU A 302 -11.74 -7.12 -21.93
N ILE A 303 -13.00 -7.43 -22.21
CA ILE A 303 -13.64 -8.70 -21.88
C ILE A 303 -14.23 -9.25 -23.18
N SER A 304 -14.05 -10.54 -23.42
CA SER A 304 -14.52 -11.22 -24.62
C SER A 304 -15.06 -12.59 -24.28
N ASN A 305 -16.05 -13.05 -25.02
CA ASN A 305 -16.60 -14.40 -24.86
C ASN A 305 -15.72 -15.50 -25.47
N GLU A 306 -14.77 -15.13 -26.32
CA GLU A 306 -13.77 -16.01 -26.95
C GLU A 306 -12.41 -15.31 -27.01
N THR A 307 -11.35 -16.02 -27.42
CA THR A 307 -10.00 -15.44 -27.51
C THR A 307 -9.86 -14.43 -28.64
N VAL A 308 -9.41 -13.21 -28.32
CA VAL A 308 -9.05 -12.16 -29.29
C VAL A 308 -7.61 -11.70 -29.10
N ASP A 309 -7.06 -11.07 -30.12
CA ASP A 309 -5.78 -10.38 -30.02
C ASP A 309 -5.98 -8.88 -29.88
N VAL A 310 -5.11 -8.22 -29.10
CA VAL A 310 -5.06 -6.76 -29.01
C VAL A 310 -3.70 -6.28 -29.50
N LEU A 311 -3.68 -5.44 -30.53
CA LEU A 311 -2.49 -4.89 -31.16
C LEU A 311 -2.45 -3.38 -30.98
N ILE A 312 -1.26 -2.83 -30.79
CA ILE A 312 -1.04 -1.37 -30.75
C ILE A 312 0.02 -0.99 -31.78
N MET A 313 -0.38 -0.15 -32.73
CA MET A 313 0.47 0.36 -33.82
C MET A 313 0.11 1.80 -34.17
N ASP A 314 1.02 2.54 -34.80
CA ASP A 314 0.67 3.84 -35.37
C ASP A 314 -0.12 3.68 -36.68
N GLU A 315 -0.74 4.76 -37.13
CA GLU A 315 -1.52 4.77 -38.37
C GLU A 315 -0.66 4.36 -39.60
N GLY A 316 0.62 4.74 -39.61
CA GLY A 316 1.53 4.42 -40.71
C GLY A 316 1.78 2.92 -40.85
N ASP A 317 2.01 2.24 -39.73
CA ASP A 317 2.21 0.80 -39.68
C ASP A 317 0.92 0.02 -39.91
N TYR A 318 -0.22 0.52 -39.43
CA TYR A 318 -1.52 -0.08 -39.74
C TYR A 318 -1.84 -0.08 -41.24
N GLN A 319 -1.57 1.02 -41.94
CA GLN A 319 -1.78 1.08 -43.39
C GLN A 319 -0.82 0.14 -44.15
N GLN A 320 0.36 -0.13 -43.61
CA GLN A 320 1.28 -1.13 -44.16
C GLN A 320 0.77 -2.55 -43.91
N TRP A 321 0.31 -2.84 -42.69
CA TRP A 321 -0.26 -4.12 -42.30
C TRP A 321 -1.45 -4.50 -43.19
N LYS A 322 -2.39 -3.57 -43.41
CA LYS A 322 -3.53 -3.79 -44.33
C LYS A 322 -3.12 -4.13 -45.76
N LYS A 323 -1.98 -3.61 -46.24
CA LYS A 323 -1.54 -3.78 -47.63
C LYS A 323 -0.70 -5.04 -47.84
N LYS A 324 0.15 -5.37 -46.87
CA LYS A 324 1.18 -6.41 -47.02
C LYS A 324 0.95 -7.64 -46.14
N GLY A 325 0.06 -7.55 -45.15
CA GLY A 325 -0.09 -8.58 -44.12
C GLY A 325 1.08 -8.64 -43.13
N GLU A 326 2.05 -7.74 -43.26
CA GLU A 326 3.27 -7.67 -42.46
C GLU A 326 3.31 -6.33 -41.72
N VAL A 327 3.63 -6.37 -40.42
CA VAL A 327 3.83 -5.18 -39.57
C VAL A 327 5.34 -4.96 -39.42
N ASN A 328 5.82 -3.74 -39.64
CA ASN A 328 7.24 -3.41 -39.43
C ASN A 328 7.57 -3.17 -37.96
N LEU A 329 6.68 -2.45 -37.25
CA LEU A 329 6.80 -2.21 -35.82
C LEU A 329 5.44 -2.37 -35.16
N LEU A 330 5.43 -3.21 -34.13
CA LEU A 330 4.28 -3.44 -33.27
C LEU A 330 4.69 -2.94 -31.89
N TYR A 331 4.04 -1.89 -31.40
CA TYR A 331 4.39 -1.34 -30.09
C TYR A 331 3.98 -2.30 -28.97
N LYS A 332 2.86 -3.00 -29.16
CA LYS A 332 2.40 -4.04 -28.23
C LYS A 332 1.48 -5.04 -28.91
N GLU A 333 1.54 -6.30 -28.46
CA GLU A 333 0.61 -7.36 -28.84
C GLU A 333 0.26 -8.21 -27.64
N PHE A 334 -1.02 -8.49 -27.51
CA PHE A 334 -1.59 -9.39 -26.54
C PHE A 334 -2.41 -10.43 -27.29
N SER A 335 -1.83 -11.61 -27.51
CA SER A 335 -2.53 -12.68 -28.22
C SER A 335 -3.38 -13.54 -27.30
N ASP A 336 -4.42 -14.15 -27.86
CA ASP A 336 -5.27 -15.18 -27.24
C ASP A 336 -5.88 -14.76 -25.88
N ARG A 337 -6.58 -13.62 -25.85
CA ARG A 337 -7.17 -13.03 -24.63
C ARG A 337 -8.69 -13.08 -24.63
N GLU A 338 -9.26 -13.69 -23.58
CA GLU A 338 -10.68 -13.52 -23.21
C GLU A 338 -10.86 -12.32 -22.25
N GLN A 339 -9.81 -11.95 -21.54
CA GLN A 339 -9.79 -10.77 -20.68
C GLN A 339 -8.41 -10.10 -20.77
N LEU A 340 -8.41 -8.77 -20.83
CA LEU A 340 -7.20 -7.95 -20.83
C LEU A 340 -7.36 -6.79 -19.85
N HIS A 341 -6.32 -6.56 -19.05
CA HIS A 341 -6.16 -5.34 -18.27
C HIS A 341 -4.74 -4.81 -18.52
N ALA A 342 -4.62 -3.90 -19.49
CA ALA A 342 -3.33 -3.44 -20.01
C ALA A 342 -3.22 -1.92 -20.01
N PHE A 343 -2.01 -1.46 -20.34
CA PHE A 343 -1.76 -0.06 -20.62
C PHE A 343 -0.73 0.10 -21.72
N PHE A 344 -0.73 1.29 -22.30
CA PHE A 344 0.23 1.74 -23.29
C PHE A 344 0.63 3.17 -22.99
N THR A 345 1.93 3.44 -22.97
CA THR A 345 2.51 4.78 -22.85
C THR A 345 3.11 5.16 -24.18
N ALA A 346 2.70 6.29 -24.73
CA ALA A 346 3.15 6.76 -26.03
C ALA A 346 4.65 7.12 -25.98
N PRO A 347 5.51 6.44 -26.77
CA PRO A 347 6.95 6.74 -26.78
C PRO A 347 7.29 8.06 -27.48
N VAL A 348 6.40 8.55 -28.35
CA VAL A 348 6.48 9.85 -29.04
C VAL A 348 5.05 10.38 -29.24
N SER A 349 4.89 11.70 -29.43
CA SER A 349 3.58 12.25 -29.77
C SER A 349 3.16 11.80 -31.18
N ASP A 350 2.14 10.95 -31.26
CA ASP A 350 1.62 10.43 -32.53
C ASP A 350 0.18 9.90 -32.37
N LYS A 351 -0.42 9.50 -33.49
CA LYS A 351 -1.71 8.82 -33.54
C LYS A 351 -1.51 7.31 -33.49
N TYR A 352 -1.90 6.72 -32.37
CA TYR A 352 -1.86 5.28 -32.14
C TYR A 352 -3.24 4.65 -32.39
N LEU A 353 -3.25 3.38 -32.77
CA LEU A 353 -4.45 2.58 -32.96
C LEU A 353 -4.39 1.39 -32.02
N VAL A 354 -5.36 1.26 -31.13
CA VAL A 354 -5.63 0.01 -30.43
C VAL A 354 -6.55 -0.83 -31.32
N ILE A 355 -6.11 -2.03 -31.67
CA ILE A 355 -6.79 -2.90 -32.63
C ILE A 355 -7.18 -4.17 -31.90
N VAL A 356 -8.46 -4.51 -31.89
CA VAL A 356 -8.96 -5.80 -31.38
C VAL A 356 -9.24 -6.69 -32.58
N ARG A 357 -8.57 -7.84 -32.65
CA ARG A 357 -8.61 -8.76 -33.79
C ARG A 357 -9.18 -10.11 -33.37
N ASN A 358 -10.23 -10.54 -34.07
CA ASN A 358 -10.77 -11.87 -33.97
C ASN A 358 -10.06 -12.78 -35.00
N ASN A 359 -9.24 -13.73 -34.52
CA ASN A 359 -8.60 -14.73 -35.39
C ASN A 359 -9.43 -16.00 -35.58
N THR A 360 -10.56 -16.11 -34.88
CA THR A 360 -11.43 -17.28 -34.98
C THR A 360 -12.29 -17.20 -36.23
N GLY A 361 -12.87 -18.32 -36.64
CA GLY A 361 -13.86 -18.35 -37.72
C GLY A 361 -15.27 -17.96 -37.27
N ASP A 362 -15.49 -17.84 -35.97
CA ASP A 362 -16.78 -17.61 -35.35
C ASP A 362 -16.93 -16.14 -34.91
N GLU A 363 -18.16 -15.75 -34.60
CA GLU A 363 -18.50 -14.41 -34.13
C GLU A 363 -18.14 -14.27 -32.65
N VAL A 364 -17.48 -13.16 -32.30
CA VAL A 364 -16.95 -12.90 -30.96
C VAL A 364 -17.49 -11.58 -30.43
N GLY A 365 -18.11 -11.63 -29.26
CA GLY A 365 -18.59 -10.44 -28.55
C GLY A 365 -17.50 -9.92 -27.62
N VAL A 366 -17.22 -8.62 -27.71
CA VAL A 366 -16.19 -7.95 -26.91
C VAL A 366 -16.76 -6.70 -26.23
N GLU A 367 -16.36 -6.46 -24.99
CA GLU A 367 -16.52 -5.20 -24.28
C GLU A 367 -15.14 -4.55 -24.16
N VAL A 368 -14.98 -3.34 -24.66
CA VAL A 368 -13.69 -2.63 -24.71
C VAL A 368 -13.82 -1.28 -24.03
N LYS A 369 -12.98 -1.03 -23.03
CA LYS A 369 -12.85 0.27 -22.36
C LYS A 369 -11.44 0.79 -22.50
N ILE A 370 -11.30 1.99 -23.09
CA ILE A 370 -10.04 2.69 -23.24
C ILE A 370 -10.13 4.05 -22.58
N ARG A 371 -9.19 4.34 -21.68
CA ARG A 371 -9.22 5.55 -20.84
C ARG A 371 -7.84 6.18 -20.80
N TYR A 372 -7.76 7.51 -20.80
CA TYR A 372 -6.51 8.17 -20.43
C TYR A 372 -6.15 7.77 -18.99
N ALA A 373 -4.86 7.54 -18.76
CA ALA A 373 -4.31 7.33 -17.42
C ALA A 373 -3.61 8.63 -16.99
N ASP A 374 -4.09 9.23 -15.91
CA ASP A 374 -3.48 10.41 -15.28
C ASP A 374 -2.11 10.10 -14.64
#